data_AF-A0A945JRN4-F1
#
_entry.id   AF-A0A945JRN4-F1
#
_cell.length_a   1.000
_cell.length_b   1.000
_cell.length_c   1.000
_cell.angle_alpha   90.00
_cell.angle_beta   90.00
_cell.angle_gamma   90.00
#
_symmetry.space_group_name_H-M   'P 1'
#
loop_
_entity.id
_entity.type
_entity.pdbx_description
1 polymer ?
#
loop_
_entity_poly.entity_id
_entity_poly.type
_entity_poly.pdbx_seq_one_letter_code
_entity_poly.pdbx_strand_id
1 'polypeptide(L)'
;MVKRSDKTNKRPRAVMIHGLTHARAACIAAREVGVPLELHSAPDAVASLGPLWFQKILEEIDAEFPDLDIEMVLDCGDAAGYALAALRQGLKHIRFSGPKITTEKIRDMARQQKAVLHKGWPDILDLGHEADPANACRHWFENSP
;
A
#
# COMPACT_ATOMS: atom_id res chain seq x y z
N MET A 1 16.71 20.87 -14.66
CA MET A 1 16.94 19.41 -14.60
C MET A 1 17.66 19.11 -13.28
N VAL A 2 16.89 18.99 -12.20
CA VAL A 2 17.45 18.76 -10.86
C VAL A 2 17.61 17.26 -10.67
N LYS A 3 18.84 16.84 -10.34
CA LYS A 3 19.22 15.44 -10.12
C LYS A 3 18.41 14.88 -8.94
N ARG A 4 17.65 13.80 -9.18
CA ARG A 4 17.07 12.92 -8.15
C ARG A 4 18.19 12.15 -7.45
N SER A 5 18.98 12.83 -6.62
CA SER A 5 20.18 12.25 -6.00
C SER A 5 20.31 12.72 -4.56
N ASP A 6 19.36 12.31 -3.70
CA ASP A 6 19.62 11.96 -2.29
C ASP A 6 18.42 11.26 -1.62
N LYS A 7 17.76 10.32 -2.31
CA LYS A 7 16.71 9.51 -1.67
C LYS A 7 17.39 8.57 -0.68
N THR A 8 17.29 8.90 0.60
CA THR A 8 17.82 8.15 1.74
C THR A 8 17.54 6.65 1.59
N ASN A 9 18.54 5.82 1.85
CA ASN A 9 18.53 4.34 1.80
C ASN A 9 17.61 3.70 2.87
N LYS A 10 16.52 4.37 3.28
CA LYS A 10 15.57 3.92 4.28
C LYS A 10 14.54 3.00 3.60
N ARG A 11 14.24 1.87 4.23
CA ARG A 11 13.19 0.96 3.74
C ARG A 11 11.81 1.59 3.94
N PRO A 12 10.85 1.35 3.02
CA PRO A 12 9.46 1.77 3.23
C PRO A 12 8.92 1.20 4.54
N ARG A 13 8.16 2.00 5.28
CA ARG A 13 7.47 1.55 6.48
C ARG A 13 6.02 1.30 6.16
N ALA A 14 5.53 0.12 6.51
CA ALA A 14 4.18 -0.30 6.15
C ALA A 14 3.14 0.18 7.16
N VAL A 15 2.01 0.65 6.66
CA VAL A 15 0.82 1.01 7.45
C VAL A 15 -0.42 0.46 6.78
N MET A 16 -1.26 -0.24 7.54
CA MET A 16 -2.56 -0.71 7.08
C MET A 16 -3.64 0.34 7.34
N ILE A 17 -4.39 0.67 6.28
CA ILE A 17 -5.39 1.73 6.26
C ILE A 17 -6.78 1.15 6.00
N HIS A 18 -7.78 1.80 6.61
CA HIS A 18 -9.20 1.44 6.47
C HIS A 18 -9.99 2.53 5.74
N GLY A 19 -9.31 3.57 5.26
CA GLY A 19 -9.92 4.70 4.57
C GLY A 19 -8.95 5.85 4.34
N LEU A 20 -9.44 6.89 3.65
CA LEU A 20 -8.65 8.06 3.27
C LEU A 20 -8.11 8.83 4.48
N THR A 21 -8.86 8.91 5.59
CA THR A 21 -8.40 9.56 6.83
C THR A 21 -7.15 8.88 7.41
N HIS A 22 -7.10 7.54 7.39
CA HIS A 22 -5.92 6.79 7.83
C HIS A 22 -4.74 7.02 6.88
N ALA A 23 -4.98 7.00 5.57
CA ALA A 23 -3.97 7.28 4.56
C ALA A 23 -3.33 8.67 4.75
N ARG A 24 -4.16 9.71 4.95
CA ARG A 24 -3.68 11.07 5.21
C ARG A 24 -2.85 11.16 6.50
N ALA A 25 -3.31 10.54 7.58
CA ALA A 25 -2.56 10.54 8.85
C ALA A 25 -1.17 9.91 8.69
N ALA A 26 -1.08 8.78 8.00
CA ALA A 26 0.18 8.11 7.69
C ALA A 26 1.08 8.97 6.79
N CYS A 27 0.54 9.61 5.76
CA CYS A 27 1.31 10.48 4.86
C CYS A 27 1.87 11.71 5.58
N ILE A 28 1.07 12.37 6.41
CA ILE A 28 1.52 13.53 7.21
C ILE A 28 2.68 13.13 8.12
N ALA A 29 2.53 12.05 8.88
CA ALA A 29 3.59 11.57 9.78
C ALA A 29 4.84 11.12 9.01
N ALA A 30 4.70 10.44 7.86
CA ALA A 30 5.82 10.01 7.04
C ALA A 30 6.61 11.21 6.47
N ARG A 31 5.91 12.28 6.07
CA ARG A 31 6.53 13.55 5.64
C ARG A 31 7.29 14.22 6.76
N GLU A 32 6.70 14.31 7.96
CA GLU A 32 7.34 14.91 9.13
C GLU A 32 8.64 14.18 9.51
N VAL A 33 8.64 12.84 9.47
CA VAL A 33 9.79 12.01 9.85
C VAL A 33 10.78 11.81 8.70
N GLY A 34 10.37 12.08 7.45
CA GLY A 34 11.20 11.94 6.26
C GLY A 34 11.54 10.47 5.95
N VAL A 35 10.50 9.63 5.81
CA VAL A 35 10.62 8.21 5.44
C VAL A 35 9.69 7.81 4.30
N PRO A 36 10.10 6.85 3.45
CA PRO A 36 9.20 6.26 2.46
C PRO A 36 8.10 5.44 3.12
N LEU A 37 6.95 5.35 2.46
CA LEU A 37 5.72 4.81 3.01
C LEU A 37 5.15 3.71 2.12
N GLU A 38 4.69 2.62 2.73
CA GLU A 38 3.92 1.57 2.05
C GLU A 38 2.53 1.47 2.70
N LEU A 39 1.47 1.82 1.96
CA LEU A 39 0.09 1.76 2.46
C LEU A 39 -0.58 0.48 2.01
N HIS A 40 -1.12 -0.30 2.95
CA HIS A 40 -1.87 -1.51 2.66
C HIS A 40 -3.36 -1.29 2.92
N SER A 41 -4.22 -1.86 2.08
CA SER A 41 -5.62 -2.00 2.46
C SER A 41 -5.77 -2.95 3.65
N ALA A 42 -6.90 -2.84 4.36
CA ALA A 42 -7.35 -3.90 5.27
C ALA A 42 -7.43 -5.27 4.56
N PRO A 43 -7.36 -6.39 5.30
CA PRO A 43 -7.47 -7.72 4.72
C PRO A 43 -8.79 -7.89 3.96
N ASP A 44 -8.71 -8.47 2.77
CA ASP A 44 -9.85 -8.74 1.89
C ASP A 44 -10.72 -7.50 1.55
N ALA A 45 -10.17 -6.28 1.68
CA ALA A 45 -10.91 -5.04 1.41
C ALA A 45 -11.54 -4.99 0.01
N VAL A 46 -10.89 -5.65 -0.96
CA VAL A 46 -11.38 -5.73 -2.35
C VAL A 46 -12.76 -6.40 -2.45
N ALA A 47 -13.08 -7.34 -1.55
CA ALA A 47 -14.34 -8.08 -1.62
C ALA A 47 -15.54 -7.19 -1.30
N SER A 48 -15.36 -6.20 -0.43
CA SER A 48 -16.43 -5.30 0.01
C SER A 48 -16.46 -3.98 -0.77
N LEU A 49 -15.28 -3.44 -1.14
CA LEU A 49 -15.16 -2.08 -1.69
C LEU A 49 -14.75 -2.05 -3.18
N GLY A 50 -14.26 -3.19 -3.69
CA GLY A 50 -13.71 -3.29 -5.03
C GLY A 50 -12.38 -2.55 -5.22
N PRO A 51 -11.67 -2.81 -6.33
CA PRO A 51 -10.36 -2.20 -6.59
C PRO A 51 -10.43 -0.70 -6.88
N LEU A 52 -11.59 -0.20 -7.36
CA LEU A 52 -11.77 1.21 -7.70
C LEU A 52 -11.68 2.12 -6.47
N TRP A 53 -12.21 1.68 -5.33
CA TRP A 53 -12.13 2.45 -4.09
C TRP A 53 -10.67 2.73 -3.70
N PHE A 54 -9.82 1.70 -3.76
CA PHE A 54 -8.42 1.83 -3.40
C PHE A 54 -7.65 2.71 -4.39
N GLN A 55 -7.98 2.60 -5.68
CA GLN A 55 -7.42 3.50 -6.69
C GLN A 55 -7.80 4.97 -6.42
N LYS A 56 -9.03 5.25 -5.96
CA LYS A 56 -9.44 6.61 -5.60
C LYS A 56 -8.66 7.15 -4.41
N ILE A 57 -8.35 6.32 -3.41
CA ILE A 57 -7.46 6.75 -2.32
C ILE A 57 -6.07 7.09 -2.86
N LEU A 58 -5.53 6.27 -3.77
CA LEU A 58 -4.22 6.55 -4.39
C LEU A 58 -4.22 7.87 -5.15
N GLU A 59 -5.23 8.14 -5.97
CA GLU A 59 -5.35 9.40 -6.73
C GLU A 59 -5.35 10.62 -5.81
N GLU A 60 -6.11 10.58 -4.71
CA GLU A 60 -6.18 11.66 -3.73
C GLU A 60 -4.87 11.84 -2.97
N ILE A 61 -4.21 10.75 -2.58
CA ILE A 61 -2.95 10.80 -1.85
C ILE A 61 -1.80 11.28 -2.75
N ASP A 62 -1.71 10.81 -4.00
CA ASP A 62 -0.70 11.28 -4.95
C ASP A 62 -0.87 12.79 -5.25
N ALA A 63 -2.10 13.29 -5.25
CA ALA A 63 -2.39 14.72 -5.44
C ALA A 63 -2.02 15.57 -4.22
N GLU A 64 -2.28 15.09 -3.00
CA GLU A 64 -2.01 15.79 -1.75
C GLU A 64 -0.53 15.70 -1.29
N PHE A 65 0.16 14.62 -1.69
CA PHE A 65 1.52 14.30 -1.25
C PHE A 65 2.49 13.96 -2.41
N PRO A 66 2.63 14.84 -3.42
CA PRO A 66 3.43 14.55 -4.62
C PRO A 66 4.95 14.43 -4.36
N ASP A 67 5.40 14.84 -3.18
CA ASP A 67 6.77 14.78 -2.69
C ASP A 67 7.13 13.48 -1.96
N LEU A 68 6.13 12.72 -1.50
CA LEU A 68 6.35 11.46 -0.79
C LEU A 68 6.59 10.29 -1.74
N ASP A 69 7.41 9.35 -1.28
CA ASP A 69 7.60 8.06 -1.95
C ASP A 69 6.61 7.06 -1.34
N ILE A 70 5.50 6.84 -2.04
CA ILE A 70 4.37 6.05 -1.57
C ILE A 70 4.15 4.85 -2.48
N GLU A 71 4.18 3.65 -1.91
CA GLU A 71 3.66 2.44 -2.55
C GLU A 71 2.30 2.08 -1.93
N MET A 72 1.30 1.77 -2.76
CA MET A 72 -0.03 1.36 -2.27
C MET A 72 -0.34 -0.08 -2.68
N VAL A 73 -0.53 -0.96 -1.70
CA VAL A 73 -0.75 -2.39 -1.86
C VAL A 73 -2.20 -2.76 -1.55
N LEU A 74 -2.92 -3.23 -2.57
CA LEU A 74 -4.29 -3.74 -2.39
C LEU A 74 -4.27 -5.22 -2.04
N ASP A 75 -4.84 -5.60 -0.90
CA ASP A 75 -5.06 -7.00 -0.58
C ASP A 75 -6.24 -7.58 -1.36
N CYS A 76 -5.94 -8.59 -2.17
CA CYS A 76 -6.91 -9.25 -3.04
C CYS A 76 -7.46 -10.56 -2.45
N GLY A 77 -7.12 -10.90 -1.21
CA GLY A 77 -7.53 -12.13 -0.57
C GLY A 77 -7.03 -13.37 -1.33
N ASP A 78 -7.85 -14.41 -1.42
CA ASP A 78 -7.55 -15.66 -2.13
C ASP A 78 -8.37 -15.86 -3.43
N ALA A 79 -9.25 -14.92 -3.76
CA ALA A 79 -10.08 -14.95 -4.96
C ALA A 79 -9.35 -14.35 -6.18
N ALA A 80 -8.97 -15.21 -7.13
CA ALA A 80 -8.23 -14.80 -8.33
C ALA A 80 -8.93 -13.71 -9.16
N GLY A 81 -10.27 -13.69 -9.16
CA GLY A 81 -11.06 -12.67 -9.84
C GLY A 81 -10.75 -11.25 -9.36
N TYR A 82 -10.54 -11.07 -8.06
CA TYR A 82 -10.21 -9.77 -7.49
C TYR A 82 -8.79 -9.32 -7.86
N ALA A 83 -7.81 -10.23 -7.79
CA ALA A 83 -6.45 -9.93 -8.24
C ALA A 83 -6.41 -9.53 -9.71
N LEU A 84 -7.15 -10.23 -10.58
CA LEU A 84 -7.24 -9.88 -12.00
C LEU A 84 -7.95 -8.54 -12.23
N ALA A 85 -9.01 -8.24 -11.46
CA ALA A 85 -9.70 -6.96 -11.54
C ALA A 85 -8.78 -5.80 -11.13
N ALA A 86 -8.04 -5.95 -10.04
CA ALA A 86 -7.04 -4.97 -9.58
C ALA A 86 -5.96 -4.69 -10.63
N LEU A 87 -5.41 -5.74 -11.25
CA LEU A 87 -4.43 -5.60 -12.32
C LEU A 87 -5.00 -4.90 -13.55
N ARG A 88 -6.21 -5.28 -14.00
CA ARG A 88 -6.90 -4.61 -15.13
C ARG A 88 -7.18 -3.14 -14.87
N GLN A 89 -7.42 -2.77 -13.62
CA GLN A 89 -7.58 -1.39 -13.20
C GLN A 89 -6.26 -0.59 -13.23
N GLY A 90 -5.12 -1.28 -13.40
CA GLY A 90 -3.80 -0.67 -13.52
C GLY A 90 -3.02 -0.59 -12.21
N LEU A 91 -3.55 -1.13 -11.10
CA LEU A 91 -2.88 -1.15 -9.81
C LEU A 91 -1.53 -1.88 -9.90
N LYS A 92 -0.48 -1.27 -9.34
CA LYS A 92 0.91 -1.72 -9.48
C LYS A 92 1.37 -2.63 -8.36
N HIS A 93 0.73 -2.60 -7.20
CA HIS A 93 1.10 -3.46 -6.08
C HIS A 93 -0.16 -4.12 -5.52
N ILE A 94 -0.17 -5.45 -5.54
CA ILE A 94 -1.28 -6.25 -4.99
C ILE A 94 -0.72 -7.35 -4.08
N ARG A 95 -1.50 -7.77 -3.08
CA ARG A 95 -1.26 -8.99 -2.31
C ARG A 95 -2.30 -10.03 -2.71
N PHE A 96 -1.89 -11.30 -2.78
CA PHE A 96 -2.78 -12.43 -3.03
C PHE A 96 -2.33 -13.64 -2.22
N SER A 97 -3.28 -14.32 -1.56
CA SER A 97 -3.03 -15.47 -0.68
C SER A 97 -3.70 -16.76 -1.13
N GLY A 98 -4.04 -16.90 -2.41
CA GLY A 98 -4.63 -18.13 -2.95
C GLY A 98 -3.62 -19.27 -3.15
N PRO A 99 -4.10 -20.43 -3.63
CA PRO A 99 -3.27 -21.63 -3.84
C PRO A 99 -2.05 -21.36 -4.73
N LYS A 100 -0.94 -22.08 -4.48
CA LYS A 100 0.35 -21.87 -5.17
C LYS A 100 0.22 -21.79 -6.70
N ILE A 101 -0.49 -22.74 -7.30
CA ILE A 101 -0.70 -22.80 -8.76
C ILE A 101 -1.44 -21.56 -9.30
N THR A 102 -2.40 -21.03 -8.55
CA THR A 102 -3.14 -19.81 -8.90
C THR A 102 -2.24 -18.58 -8.72
N THR A 103 -1.53 -18.52 -7.60
CA THR A 103 -0.58 -17.45 -7.28
C THR A 103 0.52 -17.31 -8.33
N GLU A 104 1.02 -18.41 -8.90
CA GLU A 104 2.00 -18.40 -10.00
C GLU A 104 1.42 -17.75 -11.26
N LYS A 105 0.19 -18.11 -11.65
CA LYS A 105 -0.51 -17.50 -12.80
C LYS A 105 -0.76 -16.01 -12.59
N ILE A 106 -1.20 -15.60 -11.40
CA ILE A 106 -1.39 -14.18 -11.07
C ILE A 106 -0.05 -13.43 -11.12
N ARG A 107 1.04 -14.03 -10.63
CA ARG A 107 2.37 -13.42 -10.68
C ARG A 107 2.84 -13.18 -12.11
N ASP A 108 2.62 -14.13 -13.01
CA ASP A 108 3.00 -13.97 -14.42
C ASP A 108 2.17 -12.88 -15.10
N MET A 109 0.87 -12.80 -14.79
CA MET A 109 0.01 -11.72 -15.25
C MET A 109 0.45 -10.34 -14.72
N ALA A 110 0.81 -10.26 -13.44
CA ALA A 110 1.31 -9.03 -12.82
C ALA A 110 2.61 -8.56 -13.50
N ARG A 111 3.55 -9.49 -13.77
CA ARG A 111 4.80 -9.19 -14.50
C ARG A 111 4.55 -8.62 -15.88
N GLN A 112 3.62 -9.19 -16.65
CA GLN A 112 3.24 -8.68 -17.98
C GLN A 112 2.70 -7.25 -17.90
N GLN A 113 2.08 -6.86 -16.79
CA GLN A 113 1.51 -5.53 -16.55
C GLN A 113 2.45 -4.58 -15.78
N LYS A 114 3.70 -5.01 -15.56
CA LYS A 114 4.70 -4.29 -14.74
C LYS A 114 4.18 -3.99 -13.33
N ALA A 115 3.43 -4.92 -12.76
CA ALA A 115 2.93 -4.90 -11.39
C ALA A 115 3.67 -5.94 -10.52
N VAL A 116 3.66 -5.71 -9.22
CA VAL A 116 4.29 -6.52 -8.19
C VAL A 116 3.21 -7.28 -7.43
N LEU A 117 3.41 -8.59 -7.30
CA LEU A 117 2.63 -9.42 -6.40
C LEU A 117 3.40 -9.64 -5.09
N HIS A 118 2.94 -8.98 -4.04
CA HIS A 118 3.47 -9.09 -2.69
C HIS A 118 3.14 -10.44 -2.04
N LYS A 119 4.05 -10.92 -1.21
CA LYS A 119 3.91 -12.18 -0.47
C LYS A 119 3.77 -11.87 1.01
N GLY A 120 2.72 -12.41 1.63
CA GLY A 120 2.49 -12.21 3.06
C GLY A 120 2.28 -10.74 3.42
N TRP A 121 2.48 -10.43 4.69
CA TRP A 121 2.43 -9.07 5.22
C TRP A 121 3.83 -8.66 5.71
N PRO A 122 4.25 -7.41 5.49
CA PRO A 122 5.44 -6.87 6.16
C PRO A 122 5.16 -6.68 7.66
N ASP A 123 6.18 -6.26 8.41
CA ASP A 123 5.93 -5.67 9.73
C ASP A 123 5.15 -4.36 9.53
N ILE A 124 3.94 -4.28 10.09
CA ILE A 124 2.93 -3.32 9.68
C ILE A 124 2.15 -2.78 10.88
N LEU A 125 2.01 -1.45 10.93
CA LEU A 125 1.09 -0.80 11.85
C LEU A 125 -0.35 -0.87 11.31
N ASP A 126 -1.28 -1.48 12.05
CA ASP A 126 -2.70 -1.46 11.70
C ASP A 126 -3.46 -0.34 12.41
N LEU A 127 -3.91 0.64 11.64
CA LEU A 127 -4.65 1.79 12.16
C LEU A 127 -6.11 1.48 12.50
N GLY A 128 -6.63 0.30 12.16
CA GLY A 128 -7.99 -0.11 12.48
C GLY A 128 -8.27 -0.21 13.99
N HIS A 129 -7.23 -0.31 14.80
CA HIS A 129 -7.31 -0.43 16.26
C HIS A 129 -6.77 0.80 17.01
N GLU A 130 -6.38 1.85 16.30
CA GLU A 130 -5.73 3.02 16.88
C GLU A 130 -6.71 4.17 17.10
N ALA A 131 -6.78 4.66 18.34
CA ALA A 131 -7.63 5.80 18.69
C ALA A 131 -7.07 7.13 18.17
N ASP A 132 -5.74 7.23 18.01
CA ASP A 132 -5.04 8.37 17.43
C ASP A 132 -4.09 7.89 16.33
N PRO A 133 -4.58 7.78 15.07
CA PRO A 133 -3.78 7.31 13.95
C PRO A 133 -2.53 8.16 13.69
N ALA A 134 -2.57 9.46 13.96
CA ALA A 134 -1.44 10.35 13.70
C ALA A 134 -0.30 10.08 14.68
N ASN A 135 -0.62 9.96 15.97
CA ASN A 135 0.36 9.64 16.99
C ASN A 135 0.93 8.22 16.82
N ALA A 136 0.08 7.24 16.49
CA ALA A 136 0.51 5.88 16.21
C ALA A 136 1.50 5.82 15.02
N CYS A 137 1.21 6.53 13.93
CA CYS A 137 2.11 6.62 12.78
C CYS A 137 3.45 7.25 13.16
N ARG A 138 3.45 8.35 13.92
CA ARG A 138 4.69 9.00 14.35
C ARG A 138 5.56 8.05 15.17
N HIS A 139 5.00 7.42 16.19
CA HIS A 139 5.73 6.45 17.01
C HIS A 139 6.26 5.27 16.19
N TRP A 140 5.48 4.75 15.27
CA TRP A 140 5.91 3.69 14.35
C TRP A 140 7.10 4.16 13.51
N PHE A 141 7.01 5.33 12.89
CA PHE A 141 8.10 5.86 12.09
C PHE A 141 9.31 6.36 12.91
N GLU A 142 9.20 6.60 14.20
CA GLU A 142 10.40 6.95 14.98
C GLU A 142 11.15 5.70 15.45
N ASN A 143 10.45 4.59 15.64
CA ASN A 143 10.97 3.42 16.34
C ASN A 143 11.14 2.17 15.47
N SER A 144 10.58 2.11 14.26
CA SER A 144 10.84 0.96 13.37
C SER A 144 12.31 0.96 12.90
N PRO A 145 13.01 -0.20 13.01
CA PRO A 145 14.44 -0.35 12.70
C PRO A 145 14.81 -0.12 11.22
#